data_AF-A0A7X9EW16-F1
#
_entry.id   AF-A0A7X9EW16-F1
#
_cell.length_a   1.000
_cell.length_b   1.000
_cell.length_c   1.000
_cell.angle_alpha   90.00
_cell.angle_beta   90.00
_cell.angle_gamma   90.00
#
_symmetry.space_group_name_H-M   'P 1'
#
loop_
_entity.id
_entity.type
_entity.pdbx_description
1 polymer ?
#
loop_
_entity_poly.entity_id
_entity_poly.type
_entity_poly.pdbx_seq_one_letter_code
_entity_poly.pdbx_strand_id
1 'polypeptide(L)'
;MLHNIGNGELLVGKTLITRGIECKTALNKTGIPGYQYCMNPYVGCTHACVYCYASFMCRFTGHSEPWGEFLDVKVNFPSVLAKQ
;
A
#
# COMPACT_ATOMS: atom_id res chain seq x y z
N MET A 1 1.26 16.95 -10.73
CA MET A 1 1.11 18.33 -11.25
C MET A 1 2.26 19.15 -10.70
N LEU A 2 3.10 19.70 -11.56
CA LEU A 2 4.17 20.63 -11.16
C LEU A 2 3.52 22.00 -10.92
N HIS A 3 3.38 22.41 -9.66
CA HIS A 3 3.03 23.80 -9.36
C HIS A 3 4.35 24.53 -9.08
N ASN A 4 4.68 25.45 -9.99
CA ASN A 4 5.89 26.24 -9.94
C ASN A 4 5.69 27.33 -8.88
N ILE A 5 6.38 27.24 -7.74
CA ILE A 5 6.40 28.29 -6.71
C ILE A 5 7.78 28.94 -6.80
N GLY A 6 7.81 30.25 -6.99
CA GLY A 6 8.92 31.02 -7.57
C GLY A 6 10.19 31.20 -6.74
N ASN A 7 10.69 30.17 -6.05
CA ASN A 7 11.93 30.25 -5.25
C ASN A 7 12.95 29.13 -5.52
N GLY A 8 12.93 28.49 -6.69
CA GLY A 8 14.01 27.60 -7.13
C GLY A 8 14.21 26.30 -6.32
N GLU A 9 13.41 26.04 -5.28
CA GLU A 9 13.33 24.73 -4.66
C GLU A 9 12.52 23.80 -5.55
N LEU A 10 13.22 22.91 -6.25
CA LEU A 10 12.62 21.72 -6.84
C LEU A 10 12.01 20.93 -5.68
N LEU A 11 10.69 20.79 -5.62
CA LEU A 11 10.09 19.77 -4.78
C LEU A 11 10.58 18.43 -5.31
N VAL A 12 11.60 17.85 -4.66
CA VAL A 12 11.94 16.44 -4.84
C VAL A 12 10.64 15.70 -4.57
N GLY A 13 9.99 15.20 -5.63
CA GLY A 13 8.77 14.43 -5.47
C GLY A 13 9.05 13.32 -4.46
N LYS A 14 8.15 13.15 -3.47
CA LYS A 14 8.22 12.11 -2.44
C LYS A 14 8.83 10.83 -3.02
N THR A 15 10.00 10.44 -2.53
CA THR A 15 10.62 9.17 -2.92
C THR A 15 9.73 8.04 -2.43
N LEU A 16 9.07 7.34 -3.35
CA LEU A 16 8.26 6.16 -3.02
C LEU A 16 9.18 5.00 -2.62
N ILE A 17 9.02 4.49 -1.40
CA ILE A 17 9.73 3.29 -0.92
C ILE A 17 8.96 2.04 -1.35
N THR A 18 9.58 1.18 -2.16
CA THR A 18 8.95 -0.07 -2.62
C THR A 18 9.75 -1.27 -2.13
N ARG A 19 9.08 -2.27 -1.54
CA ARG A 19 9.73 -3.50 -1.07
C ARG A 19 9.02 -4.73 -1.63
N GLY A 20 9.78 -5.78 -1.95
CA GLY A 20 9.22 -7.11 -2.20
C GLY A 20 9.05 -7.84 -0.88
N ILE A 21 7.85 -8.35 -0.62
CA ILE A 21 7.54 -9.18 0.56
C ILE A 21 6.88 -10.49 0.13
N GLU A 22 6.85 -11.47 1.03
CA GLU A 22 6.11 -12.71 0.84
C GLU A 22 4.88 -12.76 1.73
N CYS A 23 3.82 -13.40 1.27
CA CYS A 23 2.63 -13.70 2.07
C CYS A 23 2.41 -15.21 2.23
N LYS A 24 1.76 -15.58 3.34
CA LYS A 24 1.32 -16.95 3.62
C LYS A 24 -0.05 -17.27 3.04
N THR A 25 -0.91 -16.25 2.91
CA THR A 25 -2.28 -16.34 2.40
C THR A 25 -2.56 -15.21 1.41
N ALA A 26 -3.22 -15.54 0.30
CA ALA A 26 -3.66 -14.56 -0.69
C ALA A 26 -5.12 -14.13 -0.43
N LEU A 27 -5.98 -15.09 -0.12
CA LEU A 27 -7.36 -14.88 0.33
C LEU A 27 -7.42 -14.90 1.86
N ASN A 28 -7.97 -13.84 2.45
CA ASN A 28 -8.24 -13.75 3.88
C ASN A 28 -9.75 -13.64 4.10
N LYS A 29 -10.31 -14.30 5.12
CA LYS A 29 -11.73 -14.12 5.48
C LYS A 29 -11.98 -12.65 5.85
N THR A 30 -13.10 -12.11 5.40
CA THR A 30 -13.47 -10.72 5.66
C THR A 30 -14.72 -10.64 6.51
N GLY A 31 -14.81 -9.56 7.31
CA GLY A 31 -16.02 -9.20 8.05
C GLY A 31 -16.97 -8.28 7.26
N ILE A 32 -16.64 -7.93 6.02
CA ILE A 32 -17.47 -7.04 5.19
C ILE A 32 -18.74 -7.81 4.78
N PRO A 33 -19.95 -7.32 5.13
CA PRO A 33 -21.20 -7.97 4.74
C PRO A 33 -21.30 -8.19 3.23
N GLY A 34 -21.73 -9.39 2.83
CA GLY A 34 -21.87 -9.78 1.43
C GLY A 34 -20.59 -10.31 0.76
N TYR A 35 -19.45 -10.30 1.46
CA TYR A 35 -18.19 -10.83 0.94
C TYR A 35 -17.63 -11.93 1.83
N GLN A 36 -17.06 -12.98 1.21
CA GLN A 36 -16.47 -14.09 1.94
C GLN A 36 -14.97 -13.90 2.21
N TYR A 37 -14.28 -13.27 1.26
CA TYR A 37 -12.83 -13.09 1.32
C TYR A 37 -12.44 -11.67 0.87
N CYS A 38 -11.29 -11.21 1.33
CA CYS A 38 -10.56 -10.09 0.77
C CYS A 38 -9.22 -10.58 0.22
N MET A 39 -8.78 -9.90 -0.83
CA MET A 39 -7.48 -10.12 -1.45
C MET A 39 -6.73 -8.79 -1.43
N ASN A 40 -5.51 -8.80 -0.91
CA ASN A 40 -4.69 -7.61 -0.88
C ASN A 40 -3.25 -7.96 -1.30
N PRO A 41 -2.88 -7.74 -2.58
CA PRO A 41 -1.55 -8.03 -3.09
C PRO A 41 -0.49 -7.02 -2.63
N TYR A 42 -0.91 -5.93 -1.99
CA TYR A 42 -0.01 -4.85 -1.57
C TYR A 42 -0.15 -4.53 -0.07
N VAL A 43 0.84 -3.88 0.51
CA VAL A 43 0.71 -3.18 1.79
C VAL A 43 1.24 -1.77 1.59
N GLY A 44 0.45 -0.76 1.94
CA GLY A 44 0.77 0.64 1.62
C GLY A 44 -0.05 1.20 0.46
N CYS A 45 0.33 2.38 -0.01
CA CYS A 45 -0.34 3.14 -1.05
C CYS A 45 0.63 4.16 -1.66
N THR A 46 0.45 4.51 -2.92
CA THR A 46 1.25 5.53 -3.62
C THR A 46 0.56 6.90 -3.75
N HIS A 47 -0.67 7.03 -3.22
CA HIS A 47 -1.52 8.20 -3.46
C HIS A 47 -1.83 9.02 -2.21
N ALA A 48 -2.08 8.38 -1.06
CA ALA A 48 -2.55 9.04 0.17
C ALA A 48 -3.86 9.84 0.03
N CYS A 49 -4.96 9.19 -0.35
CA CYS A 49 -6.25 9.90 -0.39
C CYS A 49 -6.59 10.43 1.01
N VAL A 50 -7.06 11.68 1.10
CA VAL A 50 -7.47 12.31 2.37
C VAL A 50 -8.59 11.55 3.10
N TYR A 51 -9.37 10.76 2.36
CA TYR A 51 -10.47 9.93 2.85
C TYR A 51 -10.13 8.43 2.94
N CYS A 52 -8.85 8.05 2.81
CA CYS A 52 -8.44 6.65 2.77
C CYS A 52 -8.57 6.00 4.16
N TYR A 53 -9.59 5.15 4.34
CA TYR A 53 -9.74 4.37 5.57
C TYR A 53 -8.54 3.46 5.86
N ALA A 54 -7.86 2.97 4.81
CA ALA A 54 -6.72 2.07 4.94
C ALA A 54 -5.46 2.75 5.48
N SER A 55 -5.39 4.09 5.52
CA SER A 55 -4.27 4.83 6.13
C SER A 55 -4.02 4.42 7.58
N PHE A 56 -5.07 4.04 8.31
CA PHE A 56 -4.99 3.50 9.68
C PHE A 56 -4.05 2.29 9.78
N MET A 57 -3.95 1.48 8.72
CA MET A 57 -3.16 0.25 8.69
C MET A 57 -1.65 0.49 8.79
N CYS A 58 -1.18 1.71 8.49
CA CYS A 58 0.23 2.09 8.52
C CYS A 58 0.95 1.63 9.80
N ARG A 59 0.27 1.75 10.95
CA ARG A 59 0.79 1.36 12.28
C ARG A 59 1.18 -0.12 12.43
N PHE A 60 0.67 -1.00 11.56
CA PHE A 60 0.92 -2.44 11.61
C PHE A 60 1.91 -2.93 10.55
N THR A 61 2.45 -2.01 9.74
CA THR A 61 3.30 -2.37 8.60
C THR A 61 4.79 -2.37 8.92
N GLY A 62 5.18 -1.80 10.07
CA GLY A 62 6.59 -1.59 10.41
C GLY A 62 7.28 -0.49 9.60
N HIS A 63 6.54 0.26 8.79
CA HIS A 63 7.04 1.46 8.12
C HIS A 63 7.11 2.65 9.08
N SER A 64 8.14 3.46 8.87
CA SER A 64 8.25 4.80 9.48
C SER A 64 7.74 5.89 8.53
N GLU A 65 7.66 5.55 7.25
CA GLU A 65 7.20 6.39 6.16
C GLU A 65 5.68 6.66 6.28
N PRO A 66 5.23 7.88 5.95
CA PRO A 66 3.80 8.18 5.92
C PRO A 66 3.03 7.32 4.90
N TRP A 67 1.73 7.11 5.17
CA TRP A 67 0.83 6.51 4.18
C TRP A 67 0.87 7.32 2.88
N GLY A 68 1.05 6.65 1.74
CA GLY A 68 1.29 7.30 0.44
C GLY A 68 2.73 7.31 -0.03
N GLU A 69 3.69 7.04 0.87
CA GLU A 69 5.13 7.07 0.58
C GLU A 69 5.77 5.69 0.51
N PHE A 70 4.99 4.63 0.70
CA PHE A 70 5.48 3.27 0.57
C PHE A 70 4.49 2.32 -0.08
N LEU A 71 5.03 1.29 -0.74
CA LEU A 71 4.27 0.18 -1.29
C LEU A 71 5.07 -1.13 -1.19
N ASP A 72 4.66 -2.03 -0.31
CA ASP A 72 5.16 -3.39 -0.29
C ASP A 72 4.35 -4.26 -1.25
N VAL A 73 5.04 -5.01 -2.10
CA VAL A 73 4.46 -5.91 -3.11
C VAL A 73 4.64 -7.35 -2.67
N LYS A 74 3.52 -8.09 -2.54
CA LYS A 74 3.56 -9.53 -2.23
C LYS A 74 3.98 -10.31 -3.48
N VAL A 75 5.26 -10.54 -3.65
CA VAL A 75 5.83 -11.08 -4.91
C VAL A 75 5.39 -12.51 -5.20
N ASN A 76 5.05 -13.28 -4.16
CA ASN A 76 4.56 -14.65 -4.28
C ASN A 76 3.02 -14.75 -4.35
N PHE A 77 2.29 -13.62 -4.39
CA PHE A 77 0.83 -13.59 -4.28
C PHE A 77 0.10 -14.47 -5.31
N PRO A 78 0.44 -14.44 -6.63
CA PRO A 78 -0.24 -15.29 -7.62
C PRO A 78 -0.04 -16.78 -7.32
N SER A 79 1.18 -17.18 -6.95
CA SER A 79 1.53 -18.57 -6.64
C SER A 79 0.86 -19.09 -5.36
N VAL A 80 0.61 -18.21 -4.39
CA VAL A 80 -0.15 -18.54 -3.18
C VAL A 80 -1.65 -18.61 -3.49
N LEU A 81 -2.17 -17.66 -4.27
CA LEU A 81 -3.58 -17.64 -4.68
C LEU A 81 -3.97 -18.88 -5.48
N ALA A 82 -3.11 -19.36 -6.38
CA ALA A 82 -3.36 -20.56 -7.19
C ALA A 82 -3.56 -21.85 -6.37
N LYS A 83 -3.28 -21.82 -5.07
CA LYS A 83 -3.44 -22.94 -4.13
C LYS A 83 -4.67 -22.81 -3.22
N GLN A 84 -5.48 -21.76 -3.39
CA GLN A 84 -6.57 -21.37 -2.48
C GLN A 84 -7.93 -21.26 -3.16
#